data_AF-A0A3D2FEF7-F1
#
_entry.id   AF-A0A3D2FEF7-F1
#
_cell.length_a   1.000
_cell.length_b   1.000
_cell.length_c   1.000
_cell.angle_alpha   90.00
_cell.angle_beta   90.00
_cell.angle_gamma   90.00
#
_symmetry.space_group_name_H-M   'P 1'
#
loop_
_entity.id
_entity.type
_entity.pdbx_description
1 polymer ?
#
loop_
_entity_poly.entity_id
_entity_poly.type
_entity_poly.pdbx_seq_one_letter_code
_entity_poly.pdbx_strand_id
1 'polypeptide(L)'
;MSNPRMATKIETEAKPKRYVFVLLEDFTLLSFASALESLRIANRMVGHEAYQWRIIGEGGEEVRCSAGSVFKLDGDLGELSRDDTMMICSGVNVQKFTTKKLLGWVRREARKGIPVAGLCTAAYTLAKAGLLDDKRATIHWENHDSFSEEFPEVELTKSVFVVDGNRLTTAGGTSSLDLMLKLIAKDLGEDLANAVADQLIYS
;
A
#
# COMPACT_ATOMS: atom_id res chain seq x y z
N MET A 1 13.49 52.34 -7.52
CA MET A 1 13.87 51.08 -6.85
C MET A 1 12.90 50.84 -5.71
N SER A 2 11.95 49.93 -5.88
CA SER A 2 11.01 49.54 -4.83
C SER A 2 11.00 48.02 -4.75
N ASN A 3 11.58 47.50 -3.68
CA ASN A 3 11.66 46.08 -3.41
C ASN A 3 10.29 45.61 -2.86
N PRO A 4 9.57 44.68 -3.51
CA PRO A 4 8.37 44.12 -2.90
C PRO A 4 8.76 43.13 -1.79
N ARG A 5 8.09 43.31 -0.66
CA ARG A 5 8.22 42.52 0.57
C ARG A 5 8.21 41.01 0.28
N MET A 6 9.23 40.31 0.77
CA MET A 6 9.16 38.85 0.96
C MET A 6 7.99 38.55 1.90
N ALA A 7 6.93 37.98 1.33
CA ALA A 7 5.90 37.33 2.12
C ALA A 7 6.55 36.17 2.87
N THR A 8 6.47 36.23 4.20
CA THR A 8 6.97 35.21 5.10
C THR A 8 6.21 33.91 4.85
N LYS A 9 6.82 32.96 4.13
CA LYS A 9 6.36 31.56 4.09
C LYS A 9 6.57 30.99 5.48
N ILE A 10 5.53 31.01 6.30
CA ILE A 10 5.41 30.09 7.44
C ILE A 10 4.52 28.96 6.94
N GLU A 11 5.06 28.11 6.07
CA GLU A 11 4.52 26.77 5.87
C GLU A 11 5.13 25.93 6.99
N THR A 12 4.38 25.66 8.05
CA THR A 12 4.70 24.56 8.95
C THR A 12 4.73 23.29 8.09
N GLU A 13 5.92 22.83 7.69
CA GLU A 13 6.08 21.56 6.96
C GLU A 13 5.41 20.46 7.78
N ALA A 14 4.26 19.98 7.31
CA ALA A 14 3.58 18.86 7.92
C ALA A 14 4.52 17.65 7.87
N LYS A 15 4.57 16.89 8.97
CA LYS A 15 5.40 15.68 9.05
C LYS A 15 5.06 14.75 7.87
N PRO A 16 6.06 14.17 7.17
CA PRO A 16 5.81 13.27 6.05
C PRO A 16 4.96 12.09 6.48
N LYS A 17 4.00 11.68 5.64
CA LYS A 17 3.23 10.45 5.86
C LYS A 17 4.10 9.24 5.59
N ARG A 18 4.02 8.23 6.45
CA ARG A 18 4.93 7.08 6.44
C ARG A 18 4.22 5.83 5.93
N TYR A 19 4.81 5.19 4.93
CA TYR A 19 4.35 3.93 4.36
C TYR A 19 5.34 2.81 4.67
N VAL A 20 4.84 1.62 4.98
CA VAL A 20 5.68 0.45 5.21
C VAL A 20 5.21 -0.65 4.29
N PHE A 21 5.99 -0.89 3.24
CA PHE A 21 5.75 -1.96 2.28
C PHE A 21 6.28 -3.26 2.85
N VAL A 22 5.37 -4.21 3.09
CA VAL A 22 5.68 -5.55 3.59
C VAL A 22 5.65 -6.48 2.39
N LEU A 23 6.82 -6.85 1.90
CA LEU A 23 6.95 -7.72 0.73
C LEU A 23 6.94 -9.18 1.18
N LEU A 24 6.00 -9.95 0.62
CA LEU A 24 6.01 -11.41 0.70
C LEU A 24 6.79 -11.95 -0.49
N GLU A 25 7.39 -13.12 -0.33
CA GLU A 25 7.97 -13.84 -1.47
C GLU A 25 6.91 -14.02 -2.57
N ASP A 26 7.34 -13.99 -3.83
CA ASP A 26 6.50 -14.09 -5.03
C ASP A 26 5.47 -12.94 -5.17
N PHE A 27 5.70 -11.79 -4.51
CA PHE A 27 4.83 -10.63 -4.70
C PHE A 27 4.78 -10.16 -6.15
N THR A 28 3.63 -9.60 -6.57
CA THR A 28 3.46 -9.04 -7.90
C THR A 28 4.24 -7.73 -8.03
N LEU A 29 5.28 -7.73 -8.87
CA LEU A 29 6.17 -6.58 -9.08
C LEU A 29 5.41 -5.30 -9.47
N LEU A 30 4.49 -5.39 -10.44
CA LEU A 30 3.74 -4.23 -10.93
C LEU A 30 2.95 -3.55 -9.80
N SER A 31 2.24 -4.34 -8.99
CA SER A 31 1.42 -3.83 -7.89
C SER A 31 2.25 -3.05 -6.86
N PHE A 32 3.45 -3.55 -6.52
CA PHE A 32 4.38 -2.86 -5.61
C PHE A 32 4.99 -1.62 -6.27
N ALA A 33 5.54 -1.77 -7.48
CA ALA A 33 6.24 -0.71 -8.19
C ALA A 33 5.30 0.48 -8.45
N SER A 34 4.07 0.23 -8.92
CA SER A 34 3.07 1.28 -9.13
C SER A 34 2.76 2.05 -7.84
N ALA A 35 2.60 1.35 -6.71
CA ALA A 35 2.29 2.01 -5.45
C ALA A 35 3.46 2.88 -4.94
N LEU A 36 4.67 2.33 -4.95
CA LEU A 36 5.87 3.03 -4.51
C LEU A 36 6.19 4.24 -5.41
N GLU A 37 6.10 4.04 -6.72
CA GLU A 37 6.46 5.06 -7.70
C GLU A 37 5.50 6.27 -7.66
N SER A 38 4.21 6.03 -7.36
CA SER A 38 3.23 7.10 -7.13
C SER A 38 3.68 8.05 -6.01
N LEU A 39 4.14 7.51 -4.88
CA LEU A 39 4.64 8.30 -3.75
C LEU A 39 5.92 9.08 -4.13
N ARG A 40 6.84 8.42 -4.83
CA ARG A 40 8.11 9.03 -5.28
C ARG A 40 7.85 10.20 -6.22
N ILE A 41 6.92 10.06 -7.16
CA ILE A 41 6.57 11.11 -8.12
C ILE A 41 5.82 12.24 -7.41
N ALA A 42 4.91 11.94 -6.48
CA ALA A 42 4.23 12.97 -5.69
C ALA A 42 5.24 13.87 -4.94
N ASN A 43 6.22 13.28 -4.25
CA ASN A 43 7.31 14.03 -3.61
C ASN A 43 8.07 14.92 -4.60
N ARG A 44 8.38 14.38 -5.79
CA ARG A 44 9.06 15.16 -6.84
C ARG A 44 8.24 16.37 -7.27
N MET A 45 6.92 16.23 -7.36
CA MET A 45 6.03 17.30 -7.82
C MET A 45 5.82 18.40 -6.79
N VAL A 46 5.70 18.03 -5.51
CA VAL A 46 5.58 19.04 -4.43
C VAL A 46 6.91 19.68 -4.05
N GLY A 47 8.04 19.09 -4.46
CA GLY A 47 9.37 19.64 -4.24
C GLY A 47 9.91 19.47 -2.81
N HIS A 48 9.21 18.70 -1.97
CA HIS A 48 9.62 18.31 -0.62
C HIS A 48 9.16 16.88 -0.31
N GLU A 49 9.58 16.34 0.83
CA GLU A 49 9.22 14.98 1.25
C GLU A 49 7.83 14.97 1.91
N ALA A 50 6.76 14.83 1.11
CA ALA A 50 5.41 14.66 1.65
C ALA A 50 5.17 13.21 2.14
N TYR A 51 5.87 12.25 1.54
CA TYR A 51 5.78 10.83 1.84
C TYR A 51 7.16 10.23 2.12
N GLN A 52 7.23 9.34 3.10
CA GLN A 52 8.38 8.50 3.40
C GLN A 52 7.96 7.04 3.33
N TRP A 53 8.89 6.14 3.00
CA TRP A 53 8.62 4.71 3.02
C TRP A 53 9.78 3.87 3.52
N ARG A 54 9.44 2.65 3.96
CA ARG A 54 10.37 1.55 4.22
C ARG A 54 9.88 0.29 3.53
N ILE A 55 10.80 -0.57 3.14
CA ILE A 55 10.54 -1.88 2.54
C ILE A 55 11.02 -2.94 3.52
N ILE A 56 10.11 -3.74 4.07
CA ILE A 56 10.42 -4.80 5.02
C ILE A 56 9.83 -6.13 4.53
N GLY A 57 10.26 -7.23 5.14
CA GLY A 57 9.78 -8.56 4.80
C GLY A 57 10.22 -9.57 5.85
N GLU A 58 9.57 -10.73 5.90
CA GLU A 58 9.91 -11.77 6.87
C GLU A 58 11.34 -12.29 6.61
N GLY A 59 12.19 -12.20 7.63
CA GLY A 59 13.63 -12.54 7.55
C GLY A 59 14.53 -11.32 7.36
N GLY A 60 14.04 -10.28 6.70
CA GLY A 60 14.64 -8.94 6.73
C GLY A 60 15.87 -8.68 5.88
N GLU A 61 16.28 -9.61 5.01
CA GLU A 61 17.46 -9.45 4.15
C GLU A 61 17.07 -9.11 2.71
N GLU A 62 16.39 -10.04 2.05
CA GLU A 62 15.96 -9.91 0.67
C GLU A 62 14.63 -10.64 0.43
N VAL A 63 13.97 -10.33 -0.67
CA VAL A 63 12.72 -10.96 -1.11
C VAL A 63 12.69 -11.03 -2.63
N ARG A 64 12.18 -12.11 -3.20
CA ARG A 64 12.02 -12.26 -4.65
C ARG A 64 10.61 -11.95 -5.08
N CYS A 65 10.45 -11.16 -6.14
CA CYS A 65 9.15 -10.95 -6.78
C CYS A 65 8.83 -12.08 -7.77
N SER A 66 7.57 -12.18 -8.18
CA SER A 66 7.12 -13.20 -9.14
C SER A 66 7.78 -13.11 -10.53
N ALA A 67 8.43 -11.99 -10.85
CA ALA A 67 9.20 -11.80 -12.09
C ALA A 67 10.68 -12.19 -11.96
N GLY A 68 11.10 -12.70 -10.80
CA GLY A 68 12.44 -13.23 -10.56
C GLY A 68 13.46 -12.21 -10.03
N SER A 69 13.15 -10.90 -10.04
CA SER A 69 13.99 -9.87 -9.43
C SER A 69 14.01 -9.98 -7.91
N VAL A 70 15.16 -9.66 -7.30
CA VAL A 70 15.38 -9.71 -5.86
C VAL A 70 15.52 -8.29 -5.32
N PHE A 71 14.82 -8.00 -4.23
CA PHE A 71 14.80 -6.69 -3.58
C PHE A 71 15.46 -6.78 -2.21
N LYS A 72 16.37 -5.85 -1.94
CA LYS A 72 16.94 -5.66 -0.60
C LYS A 72 15.90 -5.06 0.33
N LEU A 73 15.84 -5.55 1.56
CA LEU A 73 14.95 -5.05 2.60
C LEU A 73 15.68 -4.10 3.57
N ASP A 74 14.90 -3.18 4.16
CA ASP A 74 15.30 -2.27 5.24
C ASP A 74 15.17 -2.91 6.63
N GLY A 75 14.76 -4.18 6.71
CA GLY A 75 14.67 -4.96 7.95
C GLY A 75 13.58 -6.02 7.97
N ASP A 76 13.55 -6.82 9.05
CA ASP A 76 12.52 -7.83 9.33
C ASP A 76 11.19 -7.16 9.77
N LEU A 77 10.20 -7.98 10.10
CA LEU A 77 8.91 -7.62 10.67
C LEU A 77 9.02 -6.98 12.07
N GLY A 78 9.51 -5.74 12.11
CA GLY A 78 9.70 -4.91 13.30
C GLY A 78 8.44 -4.17 13.76
N GLU A 79 8.60 -3.23 14.68
CA GLU A 79 7.48 -2.46 15.23
C GLU A 79 7.10 -1.27 14.33
N LEU A 80 5.79 -1.05 14.13
CA LEU A 80 5.26 0.12 13.44
C LEU A 80 4.80 1.23 14.40
N SER A 81 4.89 2.48 13.95
CA SER A 81 4.30 3.64 14.62
C SER A 81 2.80 3.74 14.32
N ARG A 82 2.06 4.49 15.15
CA ARG A 82 0.65 4.84 14.89
C ARG A 82 0.46 5.75 13.66
N ASP A 83 1.52 6.41 13.22
CA ASP A 83 1.53 7.26 12.02
C ASP A 83 1.79 6.48 10.73
N ASP A 84 2.08 5.17 10.82
CA ASP A 84 2.45 4.36 9.66
C ASP A 84 1.20 3.85 8.92
N THR A 85 1.31 3.69 7.61
CA THR A 85 0.38 2.95 6.77
C THR A 85 1.05 1.67 6.29
N MET A 86 0.48 0.51 6.63
CA MET A 86 1.02 -0.79 6.25
C MET A 86 0.50 -1.19 4.87
N MET A 87 1.41 -1.54 3.95
CA MET A 87 1.11 -1.97 2.58
C MET A 87 1.64 -3.39 2.37
N ILE A 88 0.79 -4.40 2.55
CA ILE A 88 1.17 -5.80 2.31
C ILE A 88 1.14 -6.06 0.81
N CYS A 89 2.28 -6.50 0.27
CA CYS A 89 2.45 -6.83 -1.13
C CYS A 89 2.57 -8.35 -1.26
N SER A 90 1.63 -8.97 -1.95
CA SER A 90 1.68 -10.39 -2.30
C SER A 90 1.42 -10.58 -3.80
N GLY A 91 1.39 -11.83 -4.22
CA GLY A 91 1.25 -12.22 -5.62
C GLY A 91 0.91 -13.70 -5.72
N VAL A 92 1.67 -14.43 -6.51
CA VAL A 92 1.45 -15.88 -6.65
C VAL A 92 1.83 -16.60 -5.35
N ASN A 93 1.23 -17.77 -5.11
CA ASN A 93 1.51 -18.58 -3.91
C ASN A 93 1.19 -17.88 -2.56
N VAL A 94 0.23 -16.94 -2.53
CA VAL A 94 -0.11 -16.16 -1.32
C VAL A 94 -0.42 -17.04 -0.10
N GLN A 95 -1.05 -18.20 -0.28
CA GLN A 95 -1.36 -19.14 0.80
C GLN A 95 -0.08 -19.68 1.46
N LYS A 96 0.96 -19.97 0.66
CA LYS A 96 2.25 -20.46 1.13
C LYS A 96 3.01 -19.40 1.92
N PHE A 97 2.99 -18.16 1.45
CA PHE A 97 3.75 -17.05 2.06
C PHE A 97 2.98 -16.25 3.10
N THR A 98 1.70 -16.57 3.30
CA THR A 98 0.92 -16.11 4.46
C THR A 98 1.26 -16.98 5.68
N THR A 99 2.43 -16.74 6.27
CA THR A 99 2.95 -17.54 7.39
C THR A 99 2.24 -17.23 8.71
N LYS A 100 2.38 -18.13 9.70
CA LYS A 100 1.90 -17.85 11.07
C LYS A 100 2.62 -16.65 11.71
N LYS A 101 3.92 -16.47 11.43
CA LYS A 101 4.72 -15.33 11.94
C LYS A 101 4.18 -14.02 11.36
N LEU A 102 3.98 -13.96 10.05
CA LEU A 102 3.38 -12.81 9.37
C LEU A 102 1.98 -12.52 9.92
N LEU A 103 1.08 -13.51 10.02
CA LEU A 103 -0.28 -13.30 10.52
C LEU A 103 -0.29 -12.77 11.97
N GLY A 104 0.56 -13.30 12.84
CA GLY A 104 0.71 -12.80 14.21
C GLY A 104 1.20 -11.36 14.25
N TRP A 105 2.15 -11.02 13.38
CA TRP A 105 2.68 -9.66 13.23
C TRP A 105 1.62 -8.68 12.71
N VAL A 106 0.94 -9.02 11.60
CA VAL A 106 -0.11 -8.18 10.98
C VAL A 106 -1.21 -7.85 11.98
N ARG A 107 -1.72 -8.85 12.71
CA ARG A 107 -2.73 -8.63 13.75
C ARG A 107 -2.23 -7.71 14.86
N ARG A 108 -0.98 -7.90 15.31
CA ARG A 108 -0.39 -7.09 16.39
C ARG A 108 -0.28 -5.63 15.98
N GLU A 109 0.25 -5.34 14.80
CA GLU A 109 0.40 -3.97 14.31
C GLU A 109 -0.96 -3.34 13.95
N ALA A 110 -1.88 -4.09 13.34
CA ALA A 110 -3.22 -3.60 13.00
C ALA A 110 -4.03 -3.17 14.25
N ARG A 111 -3.81 -3.78 15.42
CA ARG A 111 -4.43 -3.36 16.69
C ARG A 111 -4.04 -1.95 17.13
N LYS A 112 -2.99 -1.36 16.55
CA LYS A 112 -2.62 0.05 16.79
C LYS A 112 -3.58 1.03 16.11
N GLY A 113 -4.49 0.55 15.26
CA GLY A 113 -5.47 1.35 14.54
C GLY A 113 -4.98 1.88 13.19
N ILE A 114 -3.76 1.52 12.78
CA ILE A 114 -3.15 1.98 11.53
C ILE A 114 -3.93 1.51 10.30
N PRO A 115 -3.89 2.27 9.19
CA PRO A 115 -4.35 1.78 7.90
C PRO A 115 -3.54 0.56 7.45
N VAL A 116 -4.25 -0.45 6.93
CA VAL A 116 -3.66 -1.67 6.39
C VAL A 116 -4.22 -1.92 5.00
N ALA A 117 -3.33 -1.92 4.01
CA ALA A 117 -3.64 -2.22 2.63
C ALA A 117 -3.12 -3.60 2.23
N GLY A 118 -3.91 -4.35 1.47
CA GLY A 118 -3.48 -5.56 0.76
C GLY A 118 -3.43 -5.28 -0.74
N LEU A 119 -2.24 -5.33 -1.34
CA LEU A 119 -2.05 -5.17 -2.77
C LEU A 119 -2.07 -6.54 -3.48
N CYS A 120 -2.78 -6.61 -4.60
CA CYS A 120 -2.97 -7.84 -5.35
C CYS A 120 -3.65 -8.92 -4.49
N THR A 121 -3.08 -10.12 -4.42
CA THR A 121 -3.62 -11.23 -3.64
C THR A 121 -3.49 -11.04 -2.12
N ALA A 122 -2.83 -9.99 -1.63
CA ALA A 122 -2.65 -9.77 -0.19
C ALA A 122 -3.95 -9.51 0.59
N ALA A 123 -5.07 -9.26 -0.09
CA ALA A 123 -6.39 -9.35 0.54
C ALA A 123 -6.60 -10.70 1.24
N TYR A 124 -6.05 -11.81 0.70
CA TYR A 124 -6.03 -13.12 1.35
C TYR A 124 -5.33 -13.06 2.71
N THR A 125 -4.15 -12.43 2.79
CA THR A 125 -3.41 -12.29 4.05
C THR A 125 -4.21 -11.48 5.08
N LEU A 126 -4.89 -10.41 4.64
CA LEU A 126 -5.73 -9.60 5.51
C LEU A 126 -6.96 -10.39 6.01
N ALA A 127 -7.64 -11.12 5.13
CA ALA A 127 -8.79 -11.96 5.49
C ALA A 127 -8.37 -13.09 6.44
N LYS A 128 -7.27 -13.79 6.14
CA LYS A 128 -6.70 -14.82 7.02
C LYS A 128 -6.28 -14.27 8.39
N ALA A 129 -5.94 -12.98 8.46
CA ALA A 129 -5.67 -12.28 9.71
C ALA A 129 -6.94 -11.88 10.48
N GLY A 130 -8.15 -12.04 9.92
CA GLY A 130 -9.42 -11.60 10.49
C GLY A 130 -9.62 -10.08 10.39
N LEU A 131 -8.93 -9.43 9.44
CA LEU A 131 -8.97 -7.97 9.29
C LEU A 131 -10.04 -7.49 8.31
N LEU A 132 -10.68 -8.40 7.59
CA LEU A 132 -11.70 -8.11 6.57
C LEU A 132 -13.09 -8.66 6.92
N ASP A 133 -13.26 -9.28 8.09
CA ASP A 133 -14.55 -9.77 8.56
C ASP A 133 -15.55 -8.60 8.59
N ASP A 134 -16.72 -8.77 7.96
CA ASP A 134 -17.76 -7.76 7.76
C ASP A 134 -17.29 -6.49 7.02
N LYS A 135 -16.23 -6.60 6.20
CA LYS A 135 -15.69 -5.49 5.39
C LYS A 135 -15.84 -5.73 3.91
N ARG A 136 -15.96 -4.62 3.19
CA ARG A 136 -15.80 -4.60 1.74
C ARG A 136 -14.34 -4.79 1.37
N ALA A 137 -14.10 -5.69 0.42
CA ALA A 137 -12.77 -5.92 -0.11
C ALA A 137 -12.80 -6.25 -1.61
N THR A 138 -11.63 -6.31 -2.21
CA THR A 138 -11.41 -6.88 -3.54
C THR A 138 -10.14 -7.71 -3.53
N ILE A 139 -10.03 -8.62 -4.49
CA ILE A 139 -8.84 -9.44 -4.74
C ILE A 139 -8.73 -9.67 -6.25
N HIS A 140 -7.57 -10.13 -6.71
CA HIS A 140 -7.39 -10.51 -8.11
C HIS A 140 -8.50 -11.47 -8.56
N TRP A 141 -9.03 -11.25 -9.77
CA TRP A 141 -10.20 -11.94 -10.29
C TRP A 141 -10.02 -13.46 -10.33
N GLU A 142 -8.81 -13.95 -10.59
CA GLU A 142 -8.48 -15.39 -10.57
C GLU A 142 -8.69 -16.04 -9.20
N ASN A 143 -8.69 -15.25 -8.14
CA ASN A 143 -8.86 -15.72 -6.77
C ASN A 143 -10.26 -15.47 -6.22
N HIS A 144 -11.17 -14.85 -6.97
CA HIS A 144 -12.46 -14.38 -6.46
C HIS A 144 -13.31 -15.51 -5.87
N ASP A 145 -13.51 -16.59 -6.64
CA ASP A 145 -14.32 -17.74 -6.23
C ASP A 145 -13.74 -18.40 -4.97
N SER A 146 -12.47 -18.85 -5.04
CA SER A 146 -11.78 -19.48 -3.90
C SER A 146 -11.72 -18.60 -2.65
N PHE A 147 -11.55 -17.28 -2.82
CA PHE A 147 -11.56 -16.35 -1.70
C PHE A 147 -12.95 -16.24 -1.07
N SER A 148 -14.01 -16.14 -1.88
CA SER A 148 -15.39 -16.04 -1.38
C SER A 148 -15.85 -17.30 -0.66
N GLU A 149 -15.36 -18.47 -1.09
CA GLU A 149 -15.61 -19.75 -0.41
C GLU A 149 -14.89 -19.84 0.95
N GLU A 150 -13.63 -19.38 1.03
CA GLU A 150 -12.84 -19.46 2.26
C GLU A 150 -13.22 -18.37 3.28
N PHE A 151 -13.64 -17.19 2.83
CA PHE A 151 -13.93 -16.03 3.67
C PHE A 151 -15.34 -15.48 3.41
N PRO A 152 -16.41 -16.22 3.76
CA PRO A 152 -17.79 -15.83 3.47
C PRO A 152 -18.25 -14.57 4.20
N GLU A 153 -17.58 -14.18 5.28
CA GLU A 153 -17.86 -12.95 6.05
C GLU A 153 -17.31 -11.67 5.39
N VAL A 154 -16.52 -11.80 4.30
CA VAL A 154 -15.98 -10.65 3.57
C VAL A 154 -16.96 -10.27 2.46
N GLU A 155 -17.38 -9.00 2.42
CA GLU A 155 -18.18 -8.48 1.31
C GLU A 155 -17.28 -8.25 0.08
N LEU A 156 -17.05 -9.33 -0.67
CA LEU A 156 -16.15 -9.30 -1.82
C LEU A 156 -16.79 -8.60 -3.02
N THR A 157 -16.15 -7.53 -3.47
CA THR A 157 -16.62 -6.69 -4.58
C THR A 157 -15.89 -7.00 -5.89
N LYS A 158 -16.36 -6.42 -7.00
CA LYS A 158 -15.67 -6.46 -8.31
C LYS A 158 -14.93 -5.16 -8.64
N SER A 159 -14.81 -4.24 -7.68
CA SER A 159 -14.06 -3.00 -7.86
C SER A 159 -12.57 -3.30 -7.98
N VAL A 160 -11.84 -2.50 -8.76
CA VAL A 160 -10.38 -2.67 -8.93
C VAL A 160 -9.62 -2.35 -7.64
N PHE A 161 -10.12 -1.43 -6.81
CA PHE A 161 -9.68 -1.23 -5.44
C PHE A 161 -10.88 -0.94 -4.52
N VAL A 162 -10.70 -1.15 -3.22
CA VAL A 162 -11.68 -0.83 -2.17
C VAL A 162 -10.99 -0.09 -1.03
N VAL A 163 -11.67 0.92 -0.50
CA VAL A 163 -11.32 1.61 0.75
C VAL A 163 -12.51 1.50 1.69
N ASP A 164 -12.39 0.67 2.73
CA ASP A 164 -13.40 0.49 3.79
C ASP A 164 -12.77 0.83 5.15
N GLY A 165 -13.01 2.07 5.60
CA GLY A 165 -12.40 2.61 6.81
C GLY A 165 -10.87 2.64 6.72
N ASN A 166 -10.20 1.87 7.58
CA ASN A 166 -8.74 1.72 7.59
C ASN A 166 -8.28 0.39 6.96
N ARG A 167 -9.13 -0.25 6.15
CA ARG A 167 -8.80 -1.42 5.33
C ARG A 167 -8.86 -1.06 3.87
N LEU A 168 -7.80 -1.37 3.15
CA LEU A 168 -7.68 -1.06 1.73
C LEU A 168 -7.27 -2.33 0.99
N THR A 169 -7.84 -2.58 -0.18
CA THR A 169 -7.46 -3.73 -1.00
C THR A 169 -7.46 -3.37 -2.47
N THR A 170 -6.59 -4.01 -3.25
CA THR A 170 -6.51 -3.82 -4.70
C THR A 170 -6.51 -5.18 -5.39
N ALA A 171 -7.16 -5.26 -6.54
CA ALA A 171 -7.25 -6.50 -7.32
C ALA A 171 -5.89 -6.87 -7.97
N GLY A 172 -4.88 -6.02 -7.91
CA GLY A 172 -3.57 -6.21 -8.54
C GLY A 172 -3.41 -5.48 -9.88
N GLY A 173 -2.28 -5.67 -10.54
CA GLY A 173 -1.94 -4.91 -11.74
C GLY A 173 -1.85 -3.40 -11.45
N THR A 174 -2.44 -2.58 -12.31
CA THR A 174 -2.45 -1.12 -12.15
C THR A 174 -3.42 -0.63 -11.06
N SER A 175 -4.26 -1.48 -10.48
CA SER A 175 -5.20 -1.03 -9.43
C SER A 175 -4.53 -0.49 -8.16
N SER A 176 -3.27 -0.87 -7.92
CA SER A 176 -2.45 -0.25 -6.88
C SER A 176 -2.13 1.22 -7.19
N LEU A 177 -1.95 1.57 -8.47
CA LEU A 177 -1.81 2.96 -8.89
C LEU A 177 -3.10 3.74 -8.60
N ASP A 178 -4.25 3.19 -8.99
CA ASP A 178 -5.56 3.81 -8.73
C ASP A 178 -5.77 4.11 -7.25
N LEU A 179 -5.46 3.13 -6.38
CA LEU A 179 -5.53 3.32 -4.94
C LEU A 179 -4.60 4.45 -4.48
N MET A 180 -3.35 4.47 -4.94
CA MET A 180 -2.39 5.50 -4.53
C MET A 180 -2.78 6.89 -5.03
N LEU A 181 -3.30 7.02 -6.25
CA LEU A 181 -3.83 8.29 -6.77
C LEU A 181 -5.00 8.78 -5.91
N LYS A 182 -5.89 7.88 -5.49
CA LYS A 182 -6.98 8.24 -4.56
C LYS A 182 -6.47 8.74 -3.21
N LEU A 183 -5.41 8.12 -2.68
CA LEU A 183 -4.79 8.55 -1.42
C LEU A 183 -4.06 9.89 -1.57
N ILE A 184 -3.34 10.09 -2.68
CA ILE A 184 -2.65 11.35 -2.98
C ILE A 184 -3.67 12.48 -3.16
N ALA A 185 -4.77 12.24 -3.87
CA ALA A 185 -5.84 13.23 -4.03
C ALA A 185 -6.44 13.66 -2.69
N LYS A 186 -6.65 12.69 -1.78
CA LYS A 186 -7.14 12.95 -0.42
C LYS A 186 -6.15 13.80 0.39
N ASP A 187 -4.86 13.58 0.20
CA ASP A 187 -3.81 14.15 1.05
C ASP A 187 -3.32 15.50 0.56
N LEU A 188 -3.21 15.67 -0.76
CA LEU A 188 -2.53 16.80 -1.42
C LEU A 188 -3.38 17.44 -2.54
N GLY A 189 -4.62 16.97 -2.75
CA GLY A 189 -5.56 17.51 -3.73
C GLY A 189 -5.56 16.78 -5.07
N GLU A 190 -6.70 16.87 -5.77
CA GLU A 190 -6.94 16.21 -7.07
C GLU A 190 -5.95 16.68 -8.15
N ASP A 191 -5.57 17.96 -8.16
CA ASP A 191 -4.64 18.51 -9.15
C ASP A 191 -3.26 17.83 -9.09
N LEU A 192 -2.75 17.55 -7.89
CA LEU A 192 -1.48 16.86 -7.74
C LEU A 192 -1.61 15.38 -8.13
N ALA A 193 -2.71 14.71 -7.75
CA ALA A 193 -2.95 13.34 -8.15
C ALA A 193 -3.00 13.19 -9.68
N ASN A 194 -3.69 14.11 -10.36
CA ASN A 194 -3.73 14.15 -11.83
C ASN A 194 -2.34 14.36 -12.43
N ALA A 195 -1.56 15.29 -11.88
CA ALA A 195 -0.17 15.49 -12.33
C ALA A 195 0.67 14.21 -12.17
N VAL A 196 0.52 13.48 -11.06
CA VAL A 196 1.20 12.18 -10.83
C VAL A 196 0.78 11.16 -11.89
N ALA A 197 -0.51 11.06 -12.18
CA ALA A 197 -1.04 10.17 -13.22
C ALA A 197 -0.47 10.53 -14.62
N ASP A 198 -0.46 11.82 -14.97
CA ASP A 198 0.11 12.32 -16.23
C ASP A 198 1.60 11.96 -16.36
N GLN A 199 2.37 12.12 -15.29
CA GLN A 199 3.80 11.79 -15.28
C GLN A 199 4.07 10.28 -15.42
N LEU A 200 3.10 9.45 -15.04
CA LEU A 200 3.10 8.00 -15.21
C LEU A 200 2.53 7.55 -16.56
N ILE A 201 2.03 8.48 -17.39
CA ILE A 201 1.32 8.19 -18.64
C ILE A 201 0.13 7.26 -18.36
N TYR A 202 -0.64 7.60 -17.33
CA TYR A 202 -1.79 6.84 -16.86
C TYR A 202 -3.08 7.66 -16.99
N SER A 203 -4.16 7.00 -17.45
CA SER A 203 -5.47 7.60 -17.72
C SER A 203 -6.61 6.84 -17.07
#